data_AF-A0A176U320-F1
#
_entry.id   AF-A0A176U320-F1
#
_cell.length_a   1.000
_cell.length_b   1.000
_cell.length_c   1.000
_cell.angle_alpha   90.00
_cell.angle_beta   90.00
_cell.angle_gamma   90.00
#
_symmetry.space_group_name_H-M   'P 1'
#
loop_
_entity.id
_entity.type
_entity.pdbx_description
1 polymer ?
#
loop_
_entity_poly.entity_id
_entity_poly.type
_entity_poly.pdbx_seq_one_letter_code
_entity_poly.pdbx_strand_id
1 'polypeptide(L)'
;MVERACRRTDKALIGILYKIKKQHKLSQSELERITGVSRISINRYENGKIMPSVQAVNQLLVTMGYRLDIVPICDSEYEEMEEMQNEKKTDL
;
A
#
# COMPACT_ATOMS: atom_id res chain seq x y z
N MET A 1 -15.74 -9.73 8.88
CA MET A 1 -14.65 -10.17 7.96
C MET A 1 -13.98 -8.99 7.24
N VAL A 2 -14.74 -8.04 6.68
CA VAL A 2 -14.22 -6.84 5.97
C VAL A 2 -13.23 -5.97 6.78
N GLU A 3 -13.47 -5.80 8.08
CA GLU A 3 -12.68 -4.86 8.91
C GLU A 3 -11.22 -5.30 9.16
N ARG A 4 -10.94 -6.61 9.18
CA ARG A 4 -9.57 -7.15 9.32
C ARG A 4 -8.79 -7.13 8.00
N ALA A 5 -9.48 -7.24 6.86
CA ALA A 5 -8.88 -7.11 5.54
C ALA A 5 -8.38 -5.67 5.29
N CYS A 6 -9.18 -4.67 5.67
CA CYS A 6 -8.89 -3.25 5.49
C CYS A 6 -7.58 -2.79 6.17
N ARG A 7 -7.29 -3.27 7.39
CA ARG A 7 -6.05 -2.87 8.10
C ARG A 7 -4.77 -3.41 7.47
N ARG A 8 -4.83 -4.47 6.65
CA ARG A 8 -3.64 -5.04 5.98
C ARG A 8 -3.35 -4.37 4.64
N THR A 9 -4.39 -3.98 3.90
CA THR A 9 -4.26 -3.30 2.60
C THR A 9 -3.60 -1.94 2.72
N ASP A 10 -3.86 -1.20 3.79
CA ASP A 10 -3.34 0.16 4.02
C ASP A 10 -1.81 0.20 4.07
N LYS A 11 -1.20 -0.77 4.78
CA LYS A 11 0.26 -0.91 4.87
C LYS A 11 0.86 -1.40 3.55
N ALA A 12 0.15 -2.29 2.85
CA ALA A 12 0.60 -2.81 1.55
C ALA A 12 0.73 -1.67 0.52
N LEU A 13 -0.26 -0.77 0.46
CA LEU A 13 -0.26 0.36 -0.46
C LEU A 13 0.93 1.29 -0.28
N ILE A 14 1.23 1.69 0.97
CA ILE A 14 2.42 2.51 1.26
C ILE A 14 3.70 1.77 0.90
N GLY A 15 3.77 0.47 1.18
CA GLY A 15 4.91 -0.36 0.81
C GLY A 15 5.16 -0.37 -0.70
N ILE A 16 4.09 -0.45 -1.51
CA ILE A 16 4.16 -0.37 -2.97
C ILE A 16 4.66 1.01 -3.42
N LEU A 17 4.08 2.09 -2.90
CA LEU A 17 4.50 3.46 -3.23
C LEU A 17 5.99 3.69 -2.93
N TYR A 18 6.47 3.19 -1.79
CA TYR A 18 7.88 3.27 -1.41
C TYR A 18 8.80 2.50 -2.38
N LYS A 19 8.40 1.29 -2.77
CA LYS A 19 9.16 0.46 -3.73
C LYS A 19 9.27 1.15 -5.09
N ILE A 20 8.16 1.67 -5.62
CA ILE A 20 8.14 2.40 -6.90
C ILE A 20 9.09 3.60 -6.81
N LYS A 21 8.96 4.43 -5.75
CA LYS A 21 9.86 5.58 -5.54
C LYS A 21 11.34 5.19 -5.60
N LYS A 22 11.70 4.07 -4.96
CA LYS A 22 13.08 3.54 -4.94
C LYS A 22 13.55 3.06 -6.31
N GLN A 23 12.69 2.40 -7.09
CA GLN A 23 13.01 1.98 -8.46
C GLN A 23 13.30 3.18 -9.36
N HIS A 24 12.54 4.27 -9.21
CA HIS A 24 12.77 5.52 -9.92
C HIS A 24 13.92 6.36 -9.35
N LYS A 25 14.56 5.93 -8.25
CA LYS A 25 15.65 6.63 -7.55
C LYS A 25 15.30 8.07 -7.12
N LEU A 26 14.03 8.32 -6.81
CA LEU A 26 13.55 9.65 -6.43
C LEU A 26 13.71 9.90 -4.93
N SER A 27 14.26 11.07 -4.59
CA SER A 27 14.20 11.62 -3.24
C SER A 27 12.80 12.14 -2.92
N GLN A 28 12.50 12.35 -1.63
CA GLN A 28 11.21 12.93 -1.24
C GLN A 28 11.02 14.37 -1.76
N SER A 29 12.11 15.14 -1.86
CA SER A 29 12.09 16.51 -2.40
C SER A 29 11.85 16.53 -3.92
N GLU A 30 12.39 15.55 -4.65
CA GLU A 30 12.10 15.41 -6.08
C GLU A 30 10.66 14.97 -6.31
N LEU A 31 10.15 14.06 -5.48
CA LEU A 31 8.75 13.66 -5.50
C LEU A 31 7.83 14.86 -5.25
N GLU A 32 8.14 15.70 -4.28
CA GLU A 32 7.39 16.94 -4.02
C GLU A 32 7.37 17.85 -5.26
N ARG A 33 8.53 18.07 -5.88
CA ARG A 33 8.65 18.91 -7.07
C ARG A 33 7.82 18.40 -8.24
N ILE A 34 7.80 17.08 -8.48
CA ILE A 34 7.10 16.50 -9.64
C ILE A 34 5.62 16.22 -9.39
N THR A 35 5.22 15.96 -8.14
CA THR A 35 3.83 15.55 -7.79
C THR A 35 3.02 16.65 -7.13
N GLY A 36 3.66 17.68 -6.59
CA GLY A 36 3.03 18.70 -5.75
C GLY A 36 2.65 18.22 -4.35
N VAL A 37 2.88 16.95 -4.01
CA VAL A 37 2.64 16.42 -2.67
C VAL A 37 3.79 16.81 -1.76
N SER A 38 3.50 17.49 -0.64
CA SER A 38 4.58 18.02 0.20
C SER A 38 5.53 16.94 0.72
N ARG A 39 6.82 17.27 0.86
CA ARG A 39 7.83 16.37 1.43
C ARG A 39 7.47 15.93 2.85
N ILE A 40 6.82 16.82 3.62
CA ILE A 40 6.34 16.53 4.98
C ILE A 40 5.26 15.46 4.94
N SER A 41 4.30 15.58 4.02
CA SER A 41 3.24 14.57 3.81
C SER A 41 3.84 13.23 3.40
N ILE A 42 4.73 13.21 2.40
CA ILE A 42 5.44 12.01 1.94
C ILE A 42 6.17 11.31 3.09
N ASN A 43 6.90 12.08 3.90
CA ASN A 43 7.61 11.54 5.06
C ASN A 43 6.64 10.91 6.09
N ARG A 44 5.49 11.53 6.34
CA ARG A 44 4.47 10.99 7.25
C ARG A 44 3.83 9.71 6.69
N TYR A 45 3.60 9.64 5.38
CA TYR A 45 3.09 8.43 4.71
C TYR A 45 4.08 7.28 4.85
N GLU A 46 5.35 7.50 4.50
CA GLU A 46 6.40 6.47 4.54
C GLU A 46 6.67 5.92 5.95
N ASN A 47 6.48 6.76 6.98
CA ASN A 47 6.60 6.35 8.38
C ASN A 47 5.29 5.82 8.99
N GLY A 48 4.22 5.69 8.20
CA GLY A 48 2.92 5.20 8.67
C GLY A 48 2.22 6.12 9.68
N LYS A 49 2.63 7.39 9.78
CA LYS A 49 2.03 8.37 10.71
C LYS A 49 0.65 8.82 10.26
N ILE A 50 0.44 8.91 8.94
CA ILE A 50 -0.80 9.33 8.30
C ILE A 50 -0.99 8.48 7.05
N MET A 51 -2.23 8.10 6.73
CA MET A 51 -2.56 7.47 5.46
C MET A 51 -2.74 8.54 4.37
N PRO A 52 -2.17 8.35 3.17
CA PRO A 52 -2.43 9.25 2.06
C PRO A 52 -3.90 9.14 1.62
N SER A 53 -4.46 10.25 1.14
CA SER A 53 -5.77 10.21 0.46
C SER A 53 -5.64 9.52 -0.89
N VAL A 54 -6.76 9.03 -1.44
CA VAL A 54 -6.80 8.46 -2.80
C VAL A 54 -6.24 9.44 -3.83
N GLN A 55 -6.54 10.73 -3.70
CA GLN A 55 -6.00 11.77 -4.56
C GLN A 55 -4.46 11.85 -4.48
N ALA A 56 -3.91 11.85 -3.27
CA ALA A 56 -2.45 11.90 -3.08
C ALA A 56 -1.78 10.64 -3.65
N VAL A 57 -2.37 9.46 -3.43
CA VAL A 57 -1.90 8.20 -4.03
C VAL A 57 -1.88 8.31 -5.56
N ASN A 58 -2.95 8.82 -6.17
CA ASN A 58 -3.04 8.94 -7.61
C ASN A 58 -2.01 9.94 -8.18
N GLN A 59 -1.82 11.09 -7.53
CA GLN A 59 -0.79 12.07 -7.91
C GLN A 59 0.62 11.46 -7.87
N LEU A 60 0.92 10.67 -6.85
CA LEU A 60 2.20 9.96 -6.73
C LEU A 60 2.38 8.92 -7.84
N LEU A 61 1.35 8.11 -8.11
CA LEU A 61 1.46 7.03 -9.10
C LEU A 61 1.58 7.54 -10.54
N VAL A 62 0.73 8.49 -10.95
CA VAL A 62 0.68 8.98 -12.34
C VAL A 62 2.02 9.56 -12.78
N THR A 63 2.68 10.31 -11.91
CA THR A 63 4.00 10.91 -12.20
C THR A 63 5.13 9.89 -12.32
N MET A 64 4.94 8.69 -11.75
CA MET A 64 5.86 7.57 -11.87
C MET A 64 5.45 6.58 -12.97
N GLY A 65 4.39 6.87 -13.73
CA GLY A 65 3.92 6.03 -14.84
C GLY A 65 2.99 4.89 -14.42
N TYR A 66 2.38 4.97 -13.24
CA TYR A 66 1.45 3.98 -12.71
C TYR A 66 0.04 4.54 -12.61
N ARG A 67 -0.97 3.65 -12.59
CA ARG A 67 -2.37 4.00 -12.35
C ARG A 67 -2.91 3.22 -11.17
N LEU A 68 -3.85 3.82 -10.44
CA LEU A 68 -4.66 3.10 -9.46
C LEU A 68 -5.86 2.46 -10.19
N ASP A 69 -6.14 1.19 -9.92
CA ASP A 69 -7.26 0.45 -10.52
C ASP A 69 -8.13 -0.17 -9.44
N ILE A 70 -9.43 -0.29 -9.71
CA ILE A 70 -10.40 -0.92 -8.80
C ILE A 70 -10.66 -2.32 -9.32
N VAL A 71 -10.22 -3.32 -8.55
CA VAL A 71 -10.36 -4.73 -8.90
C VAL A 71 -11.33 -5.42 -7.92
N PRO A 72 -12.11 -6.43 -8.36
CA PRO A 72 -12.87 -7.27 -7.46
C PRO A 72 -11.96 -7.93 -6.42
N ILE A 73 -12.43 -8.03 -5.18
CA ILE A 73 -11.75 -8.82 -4.15
C ILE A 73 -11.95 -10.29 -4.54
N CYS A 74 -10.86 -10.99 -4.88
CA CYS A 74 -10.89 -12.42 -5.16
C CYS A 74 -10.48 -13.15 -3.88
N ASP A 75 -11.32 -14.05 -3.37
CA ASP A 75 -11.10 -14.72 -2.09
C ASP A 75 -9.96 -15.77 -2.12
N SER A 76 -9.30 -15.98 -3.27
CA SER A 76 -8.33 -17.05 -3.48
C SER A 76 -7.02 -16.93 -2.68
N GLU A 77 -6.70 -15.76 -2.10
CA GLU A 77 -5.55 -15.63 -1.17
C GLU A 77 -5.92 -15.94 0.29
N TYR A 78 -7.19 -16.19 0.60
CA TYR A 78 -7.67 -16.46 1.95
C TYR A 78 -7.80 -17.96 2.26
N GLU A 79 -7.97 -18.81 1.24
CA GLU A 79 -8.14 -20.27 1.41
C GLU A 79 -6.83 -20.97 1.81
N GLU A 80 -5.68 -20.57 1.26
CA GLU A 80 -4.36 -21.17 1.58
C GLU A 80 -3.93 -20.97 3.06
N MET A 81 -4.54 -20.01 3.78
CA MET A 81 -4.17 -19.70 5.17
C MET A 81 -5.09 -20.33 6.23
N GLU A 82 -6.29 -20.77 5.87
CA GLU A 82 -7.19 -21.48 6.80
C GLU A 82 -6.76 -22.95 6.99
N GLU A 83 -6.18 -23.58 5.96
CA GLU A 83 -5.66 -24.95 6.06
C GLU A 83 -4.49 -25.04 7.05
N MET A 84 -3.56 -24.08 7.03
CA MET A 84 -2.41 -24.03 7.96
C MET A 84 -2.79 -23.81 9.45
N GLN A 85 -4.00 -23.31 9.74
CA GLN A 85 -4.45 -23.08 11.11
C GLN A 85 -5.28 -24.25 11.67
N ASN A 86 -5.93 -25.03 10.80
CA ASN A 86 -6.71 -26.19 11.22
C ASN A 86 -5.85 -27.42 11.53
N GLU A 87 -4.70 -27.59 10.86
CA GLU A 87 -3.76 -28.69 11.19
C GLU A 87 -3.17 -28.58 12.59
N LYS A 88 -2.96 -27.35 13.11
CA LYS A 88 -2.45 -27.14 14.48
C LYS A 88 -3.48 -27.39 15.59
N LYS A 89 -4.74 -27.67 15.23
CA LYS A 89 -5.83 -27.87 16.19
C LYS A 89 -6.24 -29.34 16.32
N THR A 90 -5.66 -30.24 15.52
CA THR A 90 -5.97 -31.68 15.55
C THR A 90 -5.05 -32.48 16.48
N ASP A 91 -4.02 -31.86 17.05
CA ASP A 91 -3.05 -32.47 17.98
C ASP A 91 -3.20 -32.03 19.46
N LEU A 92 -4.42 -31.66 19.89
CA LEU A 92 -4.74 -31.37 21.30
C LEU A 92 -5.94 -32.17 21.80
#